data_AF-A0AA40DH53-F1
#
_entry.id   AF-A0AA40DH53-F1
#
_cell.length_a   1.000
_cell.length_b   1.000
_cell.length_c   1.000
_cell.angle_alpha   90.00
_cell.angle_beta   90.00
_cell.angle_gamma   90.00
#
_symmetry.space_group_name_H-M   'P 1'
#
loop_
_entity.id
_entity.type
_entity.pdbx_description
1 polymer ?
#
loop_
_entity_poly.entity_id
_entity_poly.type
_entity_poly.pdbx_seq_one_letter_code
_entity_poly.pdbx_strand_id
1 'polypeptide(L)'
;MPSCPRCRDKALSCLSSPGAKRCSECVLANNAQCGLEGPDIPSLQREKTELDAEREAVVAAQEANARRARRLRKREQAFEKKMARILFHEAAAVSELEEEERLEAQAAPSSLPLSPGWGAADIDQVLALGSPDPLTPLPSGQA
;
A
#
# COMPACT_ATOMS: atom_id res chain seq x y z
N MET A 1 -23.19 22.15 47.62
CA MET A 1 -23.03 22.34 46.16
C MET A 1 -21.56 22.17 45.83
N PRO A 2 -21.19 21.46 44.74
CA PRO A 2 -19.80 21.33 44.34
C PRO A 2 -19.22 22.71 43.96
N SER A 3 -17.98 22.97 44.37
CA SER A 3 -17.26 24.19 43.98
C SER A 3 -16.81 24.07 42.51
N CYS A 4 -16.98 25.13 41.72
CA CYS A 4 -16.50 25.14 40.34
C CYS A 4 -14.96 24.98 40.31
N PRO A 5 -14.38 24.44 39.21
CA PRO A 5 -12.95 24.11 39.14
C PRO A 5 -12.06 25.30 39.55
N ARG A 6 -12.34 26.48 39.02
CA ARG A 6 -11.57 27.69 39.35
C ARG A 6 -11.60 28.05 40.83
N CYS A 7 -12.78 28.03 41.45
CA CYS A 7 -12.90 28.38 42.87
C CYS A 7 -12.25 27.33 43.76
N ARG A 8 -12.31 26.04 43.37
CA ARG A 8 -11.58 24.97 44.03
C ARG A 8 -10.07 25.19 43.96
N ASP A 9 -9.55 25.47 42.77
CA ASP A 9 -8.10 25.61 42.54
C ASP A 9 -7.52 26.87 43.22
N LYS A 10 -8.34 27.92 43.36
CA LYS A 10 -7.96 29.18 44.03
C LYS A 10 -8.40 29.27 45.51
N ALA A 11 -8.97 28.20 46.06
CA ALA A 11 -9.55 28.17 47.41
C ALA A 11 -10.52 29.34 47.71
N LEU A 12 -11.34 29.72 46.72
CA LEU A 12 -12.34 30.80 46.82
C LEU A 12 -13.70 30.26 47.27
N SER A 13 -14.51 31.14 47.88
CA SER A 13 -15.90 30.87 48.26
C SER A 13 -16.80 30.73 47.03
N CYS A 14 -17.07 29.49 46.60
CA CYS A 14 -17.95 29.23 45.47
C CYS A 14 -19.43 29.28 45.90
N LEU A 15 -20.02 30.47 45.88
CA LEU A 15 -21.44 30.67 46.18
C LEU A 15 -22.22 30.88 44.86
N SER A 16 -23.35 30.18 44.71
CA SER A 16 -24.22 30.31 43.54
C SER A 16 -25.67 30.44 43.98
N SER A 17 -26.42 31.35 43.35
CA SER A 17 -27.87 31.38 43.47
C SER A 17 -28.52 30.27 42.61
N PRO A 18 -29.73 29.80 42.97
CA PRO A 18 -30.47 28.84 42.16
C PRO A 18 -30.66 29.35 40.73
N GLY A 19 -30.31 28.54 39.73
CA GLY A 19 -30.43 28.90 38.30
C GLY A 19 -29.32 29.81 37.75
N ALA A 20 -28.33 30.20 38.57
CA ALA A 20 -27.18 30.95 38.07
C ALA A 20 -26.20 30.01 37.34
N LYS A 21 -25.81 30.40 36.12
CA LYS A 21 -24.77 29.70 35.33
C LYS A 21 -23.35 29.90 35.86
N ARG A 22 -23.14 30.88 36.75
CA ARG A 22 -21.83 31.27 37.29
C ARG A 22 -21.92 31.53 38.79
N CYS A 23 -20.89 31.15 39.54
CA CYS A 23 -20.76 31.52 40.95
C CYS A 23 -20.38 33.00 41.12
N SER A 24 -20.62 33.56 42.30
CA SER A 24 -20.30 34.95 42.67
C SER A 24 -18.88 35.36 42.29
N GLU A 25 -17.89 34.54 42.65
CA GLU A 25 -16.47 34.78 42.38
C GLU A 25 -16.13 34.77 40.88
N CYS A 26 -16.79 33.93 40.09
CA CYS A 26 -16.60 33.91 38.64
C CYS A 26 -17.31 35.08 37.96
N VAL A 27 -18.42 35.57 38.50
CA VAL A 27 -19.07 36.80 38.02
C VAL A 27 -18.18 38.01 38.30
N LEU A 28 -17.67 38.14 39.53
CA LEU A 28 -16.80 39.26 39.95
C LEU A 28 -15.53 39.36 39.10
N ALA A 29 -14.93 38.23 38.79
CA ALA A 29 -13.73 38.18 37.97
C ALA A 29 -14.01 38.01 36.47
N ASN A 30 -15.24 38.30 36.04
CA ASN A 30 -15.70 38.25 34.66
C ASN A 30 -15.29 36.99 33.89
N ASN A 31 -15.31 35.83 34.55
CA ASN A 31 -15.01 34.56 33.92
C ASN A 31 -16.27 33.97 33.29
N ALA A 32 -16.27 33.83 31.96
CA ALA A 32 -17.36 33.19 31.23
C ALA A 32 -17.38 31.66 31.43
N GLN A 33 -16.25 31.05 31.74
CA GLN A 33 -16.09 29.59 31.89
C GLN A 33 -16.20 29.17 33.36
N CYS A 34 -17.33 29.48 34.00
CA CYS A 34 -17.61 28.95 35.33
C CYS A 34 -18.13 27.51 35.20
N GLY A 35 -17.31 26.52 35.53
CA GLY A 35 -17.71 25.10 35.52
C GLY A 35 -18.64 24.71 36.68
N LEU A 36 -19.58 25.58 37.07
CA LEU A 36 -20.49 25.35 38.19
C LEU A 36 -21.48 24.22 37.90
N GLU A 37 -21.94 24.11 36.65
CA GLU A 37 -22.87 23.07 36.20
C GLU A 37 -22.17 21.71 35.99
N GLY A 38 -20.83 21.68 36.07
CA GLY A 38 -20.04 20.49 35.81
C GLY A 38 -20.03 20.08 34.32
N PRO A 39 -19.38 18.97 33.99
CA PRO A 39 -19.40 18.43 32.62
C PRO A 39 -20.77 17.83 32.29
N ASP A 40 -21.20 17.97 31.03
CA ASP A 40 -22.41 17.34 30.50
C ASP A 40 -22.20 15.83 30.32
N ILE A 41 -22.45 15.09 31.41
CA ILE A 41 -22.24 13.63 31.46
C ILE A 41 -23.02 12.89 30.35
N PRO A 42 -24.31 13.19 30.09
CA PRO A 42 -25.02 12.60 28.95
C PRO A 42 -24.34 12.81 27.60
N SER A 43 -23.85 14.02 27.30
CA SER A 43 -23.15 14.29 26.04
C SER A 43 -21.85 13.50 25.95
N LEU A 44 -21.06 13.48 27.03
CA LEU A 44 -19.80 12.72 27.08
C LEU A 44 -20.02 11.20 26.93
N GLN A 45 -21.12 10.69 27.48
CA GLN A 45 -21.48 9.29 27.30
C GLN A 45 -21.83 8.98 25.85
N ARG A 46 -22.61 9.86 25.18
CA ARG A 46 -22.93 9.70 23.75
C ARG A 46 -21.66 9.71 22.89
N GLU A 47 -20.81 10.71 23.08
CA GLU A 47 -19.53 10.82 22.38
C GLU A 47 -18.66 9.58 22.58
N LYS A 48 -18.54 9.10 23.83
CA LYS A 48 -17.83 7.84 24.10
C LYS A 48 -18.42 6.66 23.33
N THR A 49 -19.74 6.55 23.29
CA THR A 49 -20.43 5.44 22.60
C THR A 49 -20.20 5.50 21.09
N GLU A 50 -20.21 6.70 20.50
CA GLU A 50 -19.88 6.93 19.09
C GLU A 50 -18.43 6.55 18.78
N LEU A 51 -17.48 6.99 19.62
CA LEU A 51 -16.07 6.65 19.49
C LEU A 51 -15.81 5.15 19.65
N ASP A 52 -16.50 4.49 20.58
CA ASP A 52 -16.39 3.04 20.76
C ASP A 52 -16.90 2.29 19.51
N ALA A 53 -18.02 2.73 18.92
CA ALA A 53 -18.56 2.16 17.68
C ALA A 53 -17.64 2.38 16.48
N GLU A 54 -17.06 3.58 16.34
CA GLU A 54 -16.08 3.88 15.28
C GLU A 54 -14.84 3.01 15.42
N ARG A 55 -14.31 2.86 16.65
CA ARG A 55 -13.16 1.99 16.92
C ARG A 55 -13.45 0.55 16.51
N GLU A 56 -14.62 0.01 16.87
CA GLU A 56 -15.02 -1.34 16.50
C GLU A 56 -15.12 -1.52 14.97
N ALA A 57 -15.68 -0.54 14.26
CA ALA A 57 -15.75 -0.56 12.80
C ALA A 57 -14.36 -0.58 12.15
N VAL A 58 -13.42 0.22 12.67
CA VAL A 58 -12.02 0.25 12.18
C VAL A 58 -11.34 -1.10 12.43
N VAL A 59 -11.50 -1.68 13.62
CA VAL A 59 -10.93 -3.00 13.94
C VAL A 59 -11.48 -4.08 12.99
N ALA A 60 -12.80 -4.11 12.77
CA ALA A 60 -13.43 -5.05 11.86
C ALA A 60 -12.89 -4.90 10.41
N ALA A 61 -12.71 -3.66 9.94
CA ALA A 61 -12.13 -3.39 8.63
C ALA A 61 -10.66 -3.87 8.53
N GLN A 62 -9.86 -3.64 9.56
CA GLN A 62 -8.47 -4.12 9.62
C GLN A 62 -8.40 -5.65 9.57
N GLU A 63 -9.27 -6.35 10.31
CA GLU A 63 -9.33 -7.81 10.26
C GLU A 63 -9.73 -8.34 8.88
N ALA A 64 -10.71 -7.71 8.23
CA ALA A 64 -11.12 -8.06 6.87
C ALA A 64 -9.97 -7.88 5.87
N ASN A 65 -9.23 -6.77 5.98
CA ASN A 65 -8.06 -6.49 5.16
C ASN A 65 -6.92 -7.48 5.44
N ALA A 66 -6.67 -7.83 6.69
CA ALA A 66 -5.68 -8.84 7.06
C ALA A 66 -6.02 -10.22 6.46
N ARG A 67 -7.30 -10.62 6.48
CA ARG A 67 -7.76 -11.85 5.82
C ARG A 67 -7.53 -11.79 4.31
N ARG A 68 -7.82 -10.66 3.67
CA ARG A 68 -7.57 -10.46 2.23
C ARG A 68 -6.07 -10.56 1.91
N ALA A 69 -5.22 -9.90 2.68
CA ALA A 69 -3.77 -9.94 2.51
C ALA A 69 -3.22 -11.38 2.64
N ARG A 70 -3.70 -12.16 3.63
CA ARG A 70 -3.32 -13.57 3.77
C ARG A 70 -3.70 -14.41 2.55
N ARG A 71 -4.89 -14.19 1.98
CA ARG A 71 -5.32 -14.88 0.76
C ARG A 71 -4.45 -14.52 -0.45
N LEU A 72 -4.10 -13.24 -0.59
CA LEU A 72 -3.22 -12.78 -1.67
C LEU A 72 -1.83 -13.42 -1.57
N ARG A 73 -1.21 -13.39 -0.39
CA ARG A 73 0.09 -14.05 -0.16
C ARG A 73 0.08 -15.54 -0.50
N LYS A 74 -1.00 -16.26 -0.16
CA LYS A 74 -1.15 -17.68 -0.54
C LYS A 74 -1.21 -17.86 -2.06
N ARG A 75 -1.91 -16.96 -2.77
CA ARG A 75 -1.99 -16.98 -4.23
C ARG A 75 -0.65 -16.67 -4.88
N GLU A 76 0.07 -15.67 -4.38
CA GLU A 76 1.43 -15.31 -4.83
C GLU A 76 2.36 -16.52 -4.68
N GLN A 77 2.43 -17.14 -3.50
CA GLN A 77 3.26 -18.33 -3.28
C GLN A 77 2.89 -19.51 -4.19
N ALA A 78 1.60 -19.72 -4.44
CA ALA A 78 1.16 -20.77 -5.35
C ALA A 78 1.58 -20.48 -6.80
N PHE A 79 1.51 -19.21 -7.20
CA PHE A 79 1.94 -18.75 -8.52
C PHE A 79 3.46 -18.88 -8.69
N GLU A 80 4.25 -18.43 -7.72
CA GLU A 80 5.71 -18.59 -7.70
C GLU A 80 6.11 -20.06 -7.83
N LYS A 81 5.47 -20.96 -7.06
CA LYS A 81 5.70 -22.40 -7.17
C LYS A 81 5.37 -22.94 -8.56
N LYS A 82 4.30 -22.46 -9.18
CA LYS A 82 3.93 -22.86 -10.54
C LYS A 82 4.97 -22.38 -11.55
N MET A 83 5.41 -21.12 -11.45
CA MET A 83 6.47 -20.57 -12.29
C MET A 83 7.77 -21.36 -12.16
N ALA A 84 8.21 -21.63 -10.93
CA ALA A 84 9.43 -22.38 -10.69
C ALA A 84 9.39 -23.78 -11.34
N ARG A 85 8.24 -24.46 -11.30
CA ARG A 85 8.06 -25.75 -11.99
C ARG A 85 8.18 -25.63 -13.51
N ILE A 86 7.54 -24.62 -14.09
CA ILE A 86 7.60 -24.39 -15.55
C ILE A 86 9.06 -24.13 -15.96
N LEU A 87 9.74 -23.20 -15.27
CA LEU A 87 11.14 -22.89 -15.55
C LEU A 87 12.05 -24.11 -15.40
N PHE A 88 11.80 -24.96 -14.40
CA PHE A 88 12.58 -26.19 -14.23
C PHE A 88 12.37 -27.18 -15.38
N HIS A 89 11.13 -27.36 -15.84
CA HIS A 89 10.85 -28.22 -16.99
C HIS A 89 11.44 -27.67 -18.29
N GLU A 90 11.33 -26.36 -18.51
CA GLU A 90 11.91 -25.70 -19.69
C GLU A 90 13.43 -25.80 -19.67
N ALA A 91 14.08 -25.57 -18.53
CA ALA A 91 15.53 -25.73 -18.39
C ALA A 91 15.98 -27.18 -18.67
N ALA A 92 15.25 -28.17 -18.15
CA ALA A 92 15.56 -29.58 -18.41
C ALA A 92 15.44 -29.92 -19.90
N ALA A 93 14.40 -29.42 -20.59
CA ALA A 93 14.20 -29.63 -22.02
C ALA A 93 15.32 -28.97 -22.86
N VAL A 94 15.76 -27.77 -22.49
CA VAL A 94 16.88 -27.11 -23.16
C VAL A 94 18.17 -27.90 -22.95
N SER A 95 18.45 -28.38 -21.74
CA SER A 95 19.64 -29.19 -21.46
C SER A 95 19.67 -30.50 -22.25
N GLU A 96 18.52 -31.14 -22.46
CA GLU A 96 18.40 -32.35 -23.29
C GLU A 96 18.75 -32.05 -24.77
N LEU A 97 18.22 -30.96 -25.33
CA LEU A 97 18.53 -30.53 -26.69
C LEU A 97 20.01 -30.15 -26.87
N GLU A 98 20.61 -29.47 -25.90
CA GLU A 98 22.04 -29.12 -25.93
C GLU A 98 22.94 -30.38 -25.87
N GLU A 99 22.52 -31.42 -25.13
CA GLU A 99 23.25 -32.68 -25.10
C GLU A 99 23.14 -33.43 -26.42
N GLU A 100 21.95 -33.47 -27.03
CA GLU A 100 21.73 -34.05 -28.36
C GLU A 100 22.57 -33.34 -29.42
N GLU A 101 22.55 -32.00 -29.47
CA GLU A 101 23.38 -31.21 -30.39
C GLU A 101 24.88 -31.50 -30.20
N ARG A 102 25.34 -31.64 -28.95
CA ARG A 102 26.74 -32.01 -28.68
C ARG A 102 27.08 -33.40 -29.19
N LEU A 103 26.18 -34.37 -29.08
CA LEU A 103 26.39 -35.72 -29.58
C LEU A 103 26.38 -35.73 -31.11
N GLU A 104 25.48 -35.00 -31.74
CA GLU A 104 25.43 -34.83 -33.20
C GLU A 104 26.70 -34.14 -33.73
N ALA A 105 27.18 -33.07 -33.08
CA ALA A 105 28.42 -32.40 -33.46
C ALA A 105 29.66 -33.31 -33.33
N GLN A 106 29.66 -34.26 -32.40
CA GLN A 106 30.72 -35.26 -32.24
C GLN A 106 30.59 -36.42 -33.23
N ALA A 107 29.36 -36.79 -33.60
CA ALA A 107 29.06 -37.86 -34.54
C ALA A 107 29.12 -37.42 -36.00
N ALA A 108 28.95 -36.11 -36.26
CA ALA A 108 29.16 -35.53 -37.57
C ALA A 108 30.62 -35.78 -37.97
N PRO A 109 30.87 -36.54 -39.05
CA PRO A 109 32.23 -36.67 -39.55
C PRO A 109 32.71 -35.27 -39.91
N SER A 110 33.97 -34.96 -39.58
CA SER A 110 34.64 -33.73 -39.99
C SER A 110 34.72 -33.69 -41.52
N SER A 111 33.61 -33.34 -42.17
CA SER A 111 33.58 -32.97 -43.56
C SER A 111 34.17 -31.56 -43.60
N LEU A 112 35.45 -31.54 -43.95
CA LEU A 112 36.24 -30.37 -44.31
C LEU A 112 35.39 -29.31 -45.04
N PRO A 113 35.73 -28.01 -44.90
CA PRO A 113 35.05 -26.96 -45.61
C PRO A 113 35.15 -27.22 -47.12
N LEU A 114 34.03 -27.65 -47.73
CA LEU A 114 33.83 -27.42 -49.15
C LEU A 114 33.69 -25.91 -49.31
N SER A 115 34.81 -25.32 -49.73
CA SER A 115 34.92 -23.97 -50.28
C SER A 115 33.64 -23.62 -51.05
N PRO A 116 32.90 -22.55 -50.69
CA PRO A 116 31.83 -22.05 -51.52
C PRO A 116 32.47 -21.29 -52.69
N GLY A 117 32.84 -22.04 -53.72
CA GLY A 117 33.01 -21.51 -55.06
C GLY A 117 31.65 -21.41 -55.73
N TRP A 118 31.31 -20.19 -56.16
CA TRP A 118 30.19 -19.78 -57.03
C TRP A 118 28.93 -19.33 -56.25
N GLY A 119 28.45 -18.10 -56.37
CA GLY A 119 28.89 -16.98 -57.18
C GLY A 119 28.24 -15.69 -56.68
N ALA A 120 28.88 -14.59 -57.03
CA ALA A 120 28.32 -13.26 -56.92
C ALA A 120 26.99 -13.20 -57.68
N ALA A 121 25.90 -12.90 -56.98
CA ALA A 121 24.76 -12.18 -57.53
C ALA A 121 23.89 -11.69 -56.37
N ASP A 122 23.84 -10.36 -56.23
CA ASP A 122 22.71 -9.56 -55.80
C ASP A 122 21.89 -10.01 -54.58
N ILE A 123 22.23 -9.49 -53.40
CA ILE A 123 21.23 -8.90 -52.49
C ILE A 123 21.81 -7.62 -51.91
N ASP A 124 21.99 -6.63 -52.77
CA ASP A 124 22.18 -5.23 -52.39
C ASP A 124 20.78 -4.57 -52.34
N GLN A 125 19.93 -5.01 -51.40
CA GLN A 125 18.65 -4.36 -51.07
C GLN A 125 18.01 -5.05 -49.86
N VAL A 126 18.25 -4.54 -48.66
CA VAL A 126 17.29 -4.10 -47.62
C VAL A 126 18.12 -3.75 -46.37
N LEU A 127 18.96 -2.71 -46.46
CA LEU A 127 19.58 -2.04 -45.31
C LEU A 127 19.63 -0.53 -45.57
N ALA A 128 18.49 0.01 -46.00
CA ALA A 128 18.23 1.43 -45.94
C ALA A 128 16.74 1.56 -45.71
N LEU A 129 16.33 1.67 -44.45
CA LEU A 129 15.27 2.56 -43.98
C LEU A 129 15.11 2.39 -42.47
N GLY A 130 15.63 3.38 -41.73
CA GLY A 130 15.02 3.84 -40.49
C GLY A 130 15.48 3.16 -39.22
N SER A 131 16.54 3.69 -38.62
CA SER A 131 16.57 3.85 -37.17
C SER A 131 15.39 4.74 -36.74
N PRO A 132 14.66 4.38 -35.68
CA PRO A 132 14.05 5.38 -34.81
C PRO A 132 14.76 5.41 -33.45
N ASP A 133 15.31 6.59 -33.14
CA ASP A 133 15.81 6.98 -31.83
C ASP A 133 14.78 6.71 -30.71
N PRO A 134 15.19 6.16 -29.55
CA PRO A 134 14.29 5.92 -28.44
C PRO A 134 14.32 7.10 -27.45
N LEU A 135 13.80 8.27 -27.80
CA LEU A 135 13.51 9.32 -26.81
C LEU A 135 12.31 10.18 -27.22
N THR A 136 11.12 9.84 -26.70
CA THR A 136 10.04 10.82 -26.56
C THR A 136 9.35 10.64 -25.21
N PRO A 137 9.44 11.60 -24.28
CA PRO A 137 8.70 11.56 -23.03
C PRO A 137 7.22 11.90 -23.27
N LEU A 138 6.33 11.14 -22.62
CA LEU A 138 4.89 11.39 -22.59
C LEU A 138 4.57 12.75 -21.91
N PRO A 139 3.68 13.57 -22.47
CA PRO A 139 3.15 14.72 -21.75
C PRO A 139 2.12 14.28 -20.70
N SER A 140 2.34 14.75 -19.48
CA SER A 140 1.44 14.69 -18.34
C SER A 140 0.09 15.31 -18.68
N GLY A 141 -0.96 14.49 -18.78
CA GLY A 141 -2.34 14.95 -18.84
C GLY A 141 -2.85 15.32 -17.45
N GLN A 142 -2.98 16.63 -17.23
CA GLN A 142 -3.86 17.21 -16.22
C GLN A 142 -5.31 17.20 -16.75
N ALA A 143 -6.25 16.66 -15.97
CA ALA A 143 -7.60 17.16 -15.76
C ALA A 143 -8.28 16.31 -14.68
#